data_AF-A0A2M7VTL2-F1
#
_entry.id   AF-A0A2M7VTL2-F1
#
_cell.length_a   1.000
_cell.length_b   1.000
_cell.length_c   1.000
_cell.angle_alpha   90.00
_cell.angle_beta   90.00
_cell.angle_gamma   90.00
#
_symmetry.space_group_name_H-M   'P 1'
#
loop_
_entity.id
_entity.type
_entity.pdbx_description
1 polymer ?
#
loop_
_entity_poly.entity_id
_entity_poly.type
_entity_poly.pdbx_seq_one_letter_code
_entity_poly.pdbx_strand_id
1 'polypeptide(L)'
;EIIPKVTNSSINERFINSYKKGKPIHEKDKDFLIYDADVPEILDKLKKIDNTMLIVSNPTIELWFLLHYKNQIATLSGDDCIRELSNRNRNDYKKGIIDNTLRVKLKEKCSDACTRSKQLELYMNPSTNVYVFIETLEEVKKGKL
;
A
#
# COMPACT_ATOMS: atom_id res chain seq x y z
N GLU A 1 -14.10 -12.15 -0.20
CA GLU A 1 -14.26 -11.19 0.91
C GLU A 1 -12.89 -10.60 1.26
N ILE A 2 -12.81 -9.38 1.79
CA ILE A 2 -11.54 -8.81 2.31
C ILE A 2 -11.65 -8.76 3.84
N ILE A 3 -10.71 -9.39 4.54
CA ILE A 3 -10.66 -9.42 6.00
C ILE A 3 -9.47 -8.57 6.49
N PRO A 4 -9.68 -7.30 6.85
CA PRO A 4 -8.60 -6.43 7.30
C PRO A 4 -8.23 -6.70 8.77
N LYS A 5 -6.94 -6.62 9.09
CA LYS A 5 -6.44 -6.64 10.46
C LYS A 5 -5.29 -5.63 10.61
N VAL A 6 -5.49 -4.64 11.47
CA VAL A 6 -4.43 -3.72 11.89
C VAL A 6 -3.68 -4.34 13.07
N THR A 7 -2.36 -4.33 12.98
CA THR A 7 -1.43 -4.81 14.02
C THR A 7 -0.16 -3.96 13.97
N ASN A 8 0.61 -3.99 15.05
CA ASN A 8 1.90 -3.29 15.14
C ASN A 8 2.99 -4.08 14.40
N SER A 9 4.23 -3.58 14.45
CA SER A 9 5.40 -4.14 13.76
C SER A 9 5.89 -5.50 14.30
N SER A 10 5.17 -6.13 15.23
CA SER A 10 5.48 -7.47 15.75
C SER A 10 4.91 -8.62 14.91
N ILE A 11 4.55 -8.33 13.65
CA ILE A 11 4.01 -9.32 12.70
C ILE A 11 5.05 -10.41 12.38
N ASN A 12 4.59 -11.65 12.32
CA ASN A 12 5.37 -12.83 11.91
C ASN A 12 4.44 -13.95 11.46
N GLU A 13 4.99 -15.01 10.88
CA GLU A 13 4.23 -16.16 10.38
C GLU A 13 3.35 -16.81 11.46
N ARG A 14 3.87 -16.96 12.69
CA ARG A 14 3.11 -17.54 13.80
C ARG A 14 1.85 -16.73 14.11
N PHE A 15 1.96 -15.40 14.11
CA PHE A 15 0.81 -14.51 14.32
C PHE A 15 -0.22 -14.68 13.20
N ILE A 16 0.22 -14.69 11.94
CA ILE A 16 -0.67 -14.83 10.76
C ILE A 16 -1.41 -16.18 10.83
N ASN A 17 -0.67 -17.27 11.03
CA ASN A 17 -1.24 -18.61 11.14
C ASN A 17 -2.21 -18.74 12.32
N SER A 18 -1.87 -18.15 13.46
CA SER A 18 -2.76 -18.11 14.62
C SER A 18 -4.03 -17.31 14.36
N TYR A 19 -3.94 -16.21 13.60
CA TYR A 19 -5.11 -15.38 13.25
C TYR A 19 -6.03 -16.07 12.24
N LYS A 20 -5.48 -16.92 11.36
CA LYS A 20 -6.24 -17.71 10.38
C LYS A 20 -6.85 -18.98 10.97
N LYS A 21 -6.33 -19.47 12.11
CA LYS A 21 -6.82 -20.69 12.76
C LYS A 21 -8.32 -20.62 13.05
N GLY A 22 -9.06 -21.61 12.53
CA GLY A 22 -10.51 -21.73 12.73
C GLY A 22 -11.36 -20.86 11.81
N LYS A 23 -10.76 -20.11 10.88
CA LYS A 23 -11.50 -19.38 9.84
C LYS A 23 -11.65 -20.23 8.58
N PRO A 24 -12.72 -20.03 7.79
CA PRO A 24 -12.78 -20.58 6.44
C PRO A 24 -11.55 -20.12 5.65
N ILE A 25 -10.86 -21.07 5.04
CA ILE A 25 -9.71 -20.81 4.15
C ILE A 25 -9.92 -21.53 2.83
N HIS A 26 -9.49 -20.90 1.74
CA HIS A 26 -9.44 -21.47 0.40
C HIS A 26 -8.01 -21.40 -0.14
N GLU A 27 -7.64 -22.31 -1.04
CA GLU A 27 -6.33 -22.31 -1.72
C GLU A 27 -6.03 -21.04 -2.53
N LYS A 28 -7.07 -20.25 -2.82
CA LYS A 28 -7.01 -19.00 -3.57
C LYS A 28 -6.90 -17.77 -2.67
N ASP A 29 -6.96 -17.98 -1.36
CA ASP A 29 -6.80 -16.89 -0.39
C ASP A 29 -5.40 -16.34 -0.46
N LYS A 30 -5.31 -15.02 -0.46
CA LYS A 30 -4.06 -14.28 -0.57
C LYS A 30 -3.89 -13.40 0.66
N ASP A 31 -2.77 -13.57 1.35
CA ASP A 31 -2.39 -12.75 2.49
C ASP A 31 -1.52 -11.58 2.01
N PHE A 32 -1.90 -10.36 2.38
CA PHE A 32 -1.15 -9.14 2.05
C PHE A 32 -0.65 -8.48 3.33
N LEU A 33 0.61 -8.04 3.31
CA LEU A 33 1.21 -7.20 4.35
C LEU A 33 1.39 -5.80 3.78
N ILE A 34 0.70 -4.79 4.32
CA ILE A 34 0.75 -3.41 3.83
C ILE A 34 1.44 -2.51 4.85
N TYR A 35 2.60 -1.95 4.51
CA TYR A 35 3.44 -1.18 5.44
C TYR A 35 4.10 0.06 4.81
N ASP A 36 4.37 1.06 5.63
CA ASP A 36 5.37 2.09 5.32
C ASP A 36 6.77 1.45 5.41
N ALA A 37 7.67 1.83 4.49
CA ALA A 37 9.01 1.22 4.35
C ALA A 37 10.15 2.24 4.51
N ASP A 38 9.96 3.22 5.38
CA ASP A 38 10.96 4.20 5.78
C ASP A 38 12.01 3.65 6.77
N VAL A 39 11.73 2.52 7.43
CA VAL A 39 12.66 1.86 8.38
C VAL A 39 13.20 0.55 7.79
N PRO A 40 14.49 0.50 7.36
CA PRO A 40 15.09 -0.67 6.72
C PRO A 40 15.00 -1.96 7.54
N GLU A 41 15.18 -1.89 8.87
CA GLU A 41 15.16 -3.06 9.75
C GLU A 41 13.77 -3.70 9.83
N ILE A 42 12.71 -2.90 9.68
CA ILE A 42 11.33 -3.41 9.61
C ILE A 42 11.13 -4.10 8.26
N LEU A 43 11.58 -3.46 7.18
CA LEU A 43 11.48 -4.01 5.84
C LEU A 43 12.17 -5.37 5.72
N ASP A 44 13.38 -5.51 6.27
CA ASP A 44 14.14 -6.76 6.25
C ASP A 44 13.48 -7.88 7.08
N LYS A 45 12.72 -7.54 8.12
CA LYS A 45 11.90 -8.51 8.86
C LYS A 45 10.69 -8.96 8.04
N LEU A 46 10.00 -8.01 7.39
CA LEU A 46 8.81 -8.28 6.60
C LEU A 46 9.14 -9.16 5.38
N LYS A 47 10.28 -8.93 4.73
CA LYS A 47 10.76 -9.75 3.59
C LYS A 47 11.00 -11.23 3.93
N LYS A 48 11.15 -11.57 5.21
CA LYS A 48 11.39 -12.95 5.67
C LYS A 48 10.11 -13.73 5.99
N ILE A 49 8.94 -13.10 5.85
CA ILE A 49 7.65 -13.75 6.12
C ILE A 49 7.18 -14.43 4.85
N ASP A 50 7.27 -15.75 4.81
CA ASP A 50 6.86 -16.54 3.65
C ASP A 50 5.33 -16.57 3.47
N ASN A 51 4.88 -16.95 2.28
CA ASN A 51 3.46 -17.09 1.93
C ASN A 51 2.62 -15.82 2.08
N THR A 52 3.24 -14.65 2.02
CA THR A 52 2.56 -13.35 2.01
C THR A 52 3.03 -12.49 0.84
N MET A 53 2.15 -11.61 0.36
CA MET A 53 2.52 -10.55 -0.57
C MET A 53 2.81 -9.26 0.20
N LEU A 54 4.06 -8.85 0.16
CA LEU A 54 4.50 -7.62 0.79
C LEU A 54 4.21 -6.41 -0.11
N ILE A 55 3.36 -5.52 0.37
CA ILE A 55 3.01 -4.23 -0.22
C ILE A 55 3.62 -3.13 0.64
N VAL A 56 4.52 -2.35 0.07
CA VAL A 56 5.26 -1.33 0.79
C VAL A 56 5.23 0.00 0.07
N SER A 57 5.27 1.08 0.83
CA SER A 57 5.45 2.44 0.31
C SER A 57 6.60 3.14 1.05
N ASN A 58 7.59 3.62 0.30
CA ASN A 58 8.76 4.35 0.80
C ASN A 58 8.72 5.78 0.21
N PRO A 59 8.57 6.83 1.02
CA PRO A 59 8.68 6.83 2.49
C PRO A 59 7.41 6.41 3.24
N THR A 60 6.21 6.59 2.66
CA THR A 60 4.94 6.41 3.37
C THR A 60 3.81 6.11 2.39
N ILE A 61 2.69 5.54 2.84
CA ILE A 61 1.51 5.26 2.02
C ILE A 61 0.95 6.50 1.32
N GLU A 62 1.15 7.71 1.85
CA GLU A 62 0.75 8.95 1.19
C GLU A 62 1.46 9.17 -0.15
N LEU A 63 2.61 8.53 -0.41
CA LEU A 63 3.19 8.50 -1.75
C LEU A 63 2.21 7.89 -2.76
N TRP A 64 1.57 6.78 -2.42
CA TRP A 64 0.55 6.16 -3.28
C TRP A 64 -0.58 7.14 -3.59
N PHE A 65 -1.04 7.91 -2.59
CA PHE A 65 -2.06 8.93 -2.80
C PHE A 65 -1.55 10.07 -3.70
N LEU A 66 -0.32 10.53 -3.48
CA LEU A 66 0.30 11.60 -4.27
C LEU A 66 0.45 11.22 -5.75
N LEU A 67 0.73 9.95 -6.05
CA LEU A 67 0.83 9.43 -7.41
C LEU A 67 -0.48 9.54 -8.22
N HIS A 68 -1.63 9.78 -7.58
CA HIS A 68 -2.89 10.07 -8.28
C HIS A 68 -2.95 11.52 -8.81
N TYR A 69 -2.15 12.43 -8.24
CA TYR A 69 -2.10 13.84 -8.63
C TYR A 69 -0.93 14.16 -9.55
N LYS A 70 0.24 13.57 -9.33
CA LYS A 70 1.47 13.89 -10.06
C LYS A 70 2.36 12.67 -10.23
N ASN A 71 3.30 12.77 -11.17
CA ASN A 71 4.43 11.86 -11.20
C ASN A 71 5.44 12.29 -10.11
N GLN A 72 5.76 11.41 -9.16
CA GLN A 72 6.71 11.67 -8.09
C GLN A 72 7.86 10.66 -8.19
N ILE A 73 8.99 11.12 -8.74
CA ILE A 73 10.20 10.33 -8.93
C ILE A 73 11.37 10.80 -8.07
N ALA A 74 11.33 12.05 -7.60
CA ALA A 74 12.36 12.60 -6.74
C ALA A 74 12.15 12.10 -5.30
N THR A 75 13.25 11.81 -4.61
CA THR A 75 13.27 11.45 -3.20
C THR A 75 12.54 12.50 -2.36
N LEU A 76 11.76 12.05 -1.40
CA LEU A 76 11.00 12.90 -0.49
C LEU A 76 10.80 12.22 0.86
N SER A 77 10.58 12.99 1.92
CA SER A 77 10.20 12.46 3.23
C SER A 77 8.68 12.19 3.33
N GLY A 78 8.26 11.49 4.39
CA GLY A 78 6.83 11.32 4.67
C GLY A 78 6.10 12.64 4.91
N ASP A 79 6.75 13.60 5.57
CA ASP A 79 6.20 14.95 5.79
C ASP A 79 6.08 15.73 4.47
N ASP A 80 7.02 15.53 3.54
CA ASP A 80 6.92 16.10 2.20
C ASP A 80 5.75 15.48 1.42
N CYS A 81 5.49 14.17 1.55
CA CYS A 81 4.30 13.54 0.98
C CYS A 81 3.02 14.17 1.51
N ILE A 82 2.90 14.36 2.82
CA ILE A 82 1.74 14.98 3.47
C ILE A 82 1.56 16.42 2.97
N ARG A 83 2.63 17.22 2.98
CA ARG A 83 2.59 18.62 2.51
C ARG A 83 2.18 18.74 1.05
N GLU A 84 2.77 17.93 0.18
CA GLU A 84 2.40 17.89 -1.24
C GLU A 84 0.95 17.43 -1.43
N LEU A 85 0.50 16.42 -0.68
CA LEU A 85 -0.88 15.93 -0.76
C LEU A 85 -1.88 17.00 -0.31
N SER A 86 -1.63 17.70 0.81
CA SER A 86 -2.42 18.84 1.28
C SER A 86 -2.54 19.92 0.20
N ASN A 87 -1.42 20.31 -0.40
CA ASN A 87 -1.38 21.32 -1.46
C ASN A 87 -2.21 20.90 -2.69
N ARG A 88 -2.15 19.63 -3.08
CA ARG A 88 -2.85 19.11 -4.27
C ARG A 88 -4.33 18.87 -4.00
N ASN A 89 -4.68 18.44 -2.79
CA ASN A 89 -6.06 18.20 -2.37
C ASN A 89 -6.77 19.48 -1.90
N ARG A 90 -6.02 20.59 -1.74
CA ARG A 90 -6.50 21.92 -1.33
C ARG A 90 -7.18 21.89 0.04
N ASN A 91 -6.61 21.13 0.96
CA ASN A 91 -7.07 21.02 2.35
C ASN A 91 -5.88 20.81 3.31
N ASP A 92 -6.17 20.79 4.61
CA ASP A 92 -5.20 20.38 5.64
C ASP A 92 -5.29 18.86 5.82
N TYR A 93 -4.67 18.10 4.90
CA TYR A 93 -4.69 16.64 4.95
C TYR A 93 -4.01 16.14 6.23
N LYS A 94 -4.69 15.24 6.94
CA LYS A 94 -4.16 14.55 8.12
C LYS A 94 -3.91 13.09 7.79
N LYS A 95 -2.75 12.57 8.22
CA LYS A 95 -2.33 11.19 7.96
C LYS A 95 -3.45 10.20 8.30
N GLY A 96 -3.76 9.31 7.36
CA GLY A 96 -4.81 8.29 7.50
C GLY A 96 -6.25 8.77 7.25
N ILE A 97 -6.50 10.07 6.99
CA ILE A 97 -7.86 10.58 6.72
C ILE A 97 -8.11 10.70 5.22
N ILE A 98 -9.07 9.93 4.71
CA ILE A 98 -9.49 10.01 3.30
C ILE A 98 -10.81 10.78 3.21
N ASP A 99 -10.71 12.07 2.89
CA ASP A 99 -11.88 12.92 2.63
C ASP A 99 -12.52 12.61 1.26
N ASN A 100 -13.64 13.27 0.96
CA ASN A 100 -14.37 13.00 -0.27
C ASN A 100 -13.59 13.42 -1.52
N THR A 101 -12.87 14.55 -1.47
CA THR A 101 -12.06 15.06 -2.58
C THR A 101 -10.96 14.08 -2.94
N LEU A 102 -10.22 13.61 -1.93
CA LEU A 102 -9.17 12.61 -2.10
C LEU A 102 -9.79 11.31 -2.62
N ARG A 103 -10.88 10.82 -2.02
CA ARG A 103 -11.56 9.59 -2.46
C ARG A 103 -11.94 9.62 -3.94
N VAL A 104 -12.51 10.73 -4.42
CA VAL A 104 -12.87 10.88 -5.85
C VAL A 104 -11.60 10.80 -6.69
N LYS A 105 -10.54 11.52 -6.32
CA LYS A 105 -9.27 11.48 -7.05
C LYS A 105 -8.65 10.09 -7.09
N LEU A 106 -8.64 9.38 -5.96
CA LEU A 106 -8.10 8.02 -5.86
C LEU A 106 -8.83 7.08 -6.81
N LYS A 107 -10.15 7.21 -6.98
CA LYS A 107 -10.93 6.40 -7.93
C LYS A 107 -10.63 6.77 -9.38
N GLU A 108 -10.69 8.07 -9.72
CA GLU A 108 -10.53 8.54 -11.10
C GLU A 108 -9.14 8.29 -11.66
N LYS A 109 -8.11 8.37 -10.81
CA LYS A 109 -6.70 8.35 -11.21
C LYS A 109 -5.95 7.09 -10.81
N CYS A 110 -6.67 6.04 -10.43
CA CYS A 110 -6.06 4.77 -10.00
C CYS A 110 -5.15 4.16 -11.08
N SER A 111 -5.59 4.16 -12.35
CA SER A 111 -4.78 3.62 -13.46
C SER A 111 -3.51 4.44 -13.72
N ASP A 112 -3.60 5.77 -13.65
CA ASP A 112 -2.43 6.66 -13.76
C ASP A 112 -1.44 6.40 -12.61
N ALA A 113 -1.94 6.24 -11.39
CA ALA A 113 -1.13 5.94 -10.22
C ALA A 113 -0.45 4.56 -10.31
N CYS A 114 -1.16 3.53 -10.78
CA CYS A 114 -0.57 2.21 -11.05
C CYS A 114 0.56 2.29 -12.10
N THR A 115 0.35 3.07 -13.16
CA THR A 115 1.37 3.24 -14.21
C THR A 115 2.61 3.92 -13.67
N ARG A 116 2.44 4.98 -12.87
CA ARG A 116 3.57 5.72 -12.27
C ARG A 116 4.30 4.87 -11.24
N SER A 117 3.59 4.12 -10.40
CA SER A 117 4.22 3.31 -9.35
C SER A 117 5.06 2.16 -9.92
N LYS A 118 4.64 1.57 -11.05
CA LYS A 118 5.42 0.55 -11.78
C LYS A 118 6.77 1.05 -12.32
N GLN A 119 6.96 2.36 -12.44
CA GLN A 119 8.22 2.96 -12.89
C GLN A 119 9.22 3.16 -11.75
N LEU A 120 8.79 2.98 -10.49
CA LEU A 120 9.62 3.18 -9.31
C LEU A 120 10.36 1.90 -8.95
N GLU A 121 11.63 2.03 -8.56
CA GLU A 121 12.42 0.89 -8.10
C GLU A 121 11.97 0.49 -6.68
N LEU A 122 11.44 -0.73 -6.55
CA LEU A 122 10.89 -1.23 -5.29
C LEU A 122 11.94 -1.14 -4.16
N TYR A 123 11.49 -0.68 -2.99
CA TYR A 123 12.29 -0.44 -1.77
C TYR A 123 13.16 0.82 -1.79
N MET A 124 13.36 1.46 -2.93
CA MET A 124 14.06 2.74 -3.01
C MET A 124 13.10 3.91 -2.74
N ASN A 125 13.62 5.08 -2.37
CA ASN A 125 12.81 6.28 -2.16
C ASN A 125 12.84 7.19 -3.41
N PRO A 126 11.70 7.47 -4.06
CA PRO A 126 10.35 7.03 -3.73
C PRO A 126 10.00 5.69 -4.38
N SER A 127 9.21 4.85 -3.69
CA SER A 127 8.62 3.65 -4.30
C SER A 127 7.33 3.22 -3.63
N THR A 128 6.45 2.59 -4.40
CA THR A 128 5.29 1.87 -3.86
C THR A 128 4.87 0.78 -4.83
N ASN A 129 4.50 -0.38 -4.31
CA ASN A 129 3.96 -1.49 -5.12
C ASN A 129 2.47 -1.76 -4.85
N VAL A 130 1.71 -0.77 -4.35
CA VAL A 130 0.25 -0.90 -4.14
C VAL A 130 -0.50 -1.30 -5.41
N TYR A 131 0.06 -1.03 -6.60
CA TYR A 131 -0.51 -1.52 -7.86
C TYR A 131 -0.69 -3.05 -7.87
N VAL A 132 0.19 -3.82 -7.22
CA VAL A 132 0.08 -5.29 -7.13
C VAL A 132 -1.20 -5.69 -6.41
N PHE A 133 -1.54 -4.98 -5.33
CA PHE A 133 -2.79 -5.20 -4.60
C PHE A 133 -4.01 -4.85 -5.46
N ILE A 134 -3.98 -3.70 -6.13
CA ILE A 134 -5.07 -3.26 -7.02
C ILE A 134 -5.29 -4.24 -8.18
N GLU A 135 -4.22 -4.65 -8.86
CA GLU A 135 -4.31 -5.58 -9.98
C GLU A 135 -4.84 -6.95 -9.54
N THR A 136 -4.41 -7.43 -8.37
CA THR A 136 -4.96 -8.67 -7.80
C THR A 136 -6.47 -8.56 -7.55
N LEU A 137 -6.95 -7.43 -7.00
CA LEU A 137 -8.39 -7.22 -6.79
C LEU A 137 -9.17 -7.14 -8.11
N GLU A 138 -8.60 -6.50 -9.13
CA GLU A 138 -9.21 -6.42 -10.45
C GLU A 138 -9.27 -7.76 -11.17
N GLU A 139 -8.28 -8.64 -10.97
CA GLU A 139 -8.30 -10.01 -11.48
C GLU A 139 -9.40 -10.85 -10.82
N VAL A 140 -9.55 -10.76 -9.50
CA VAL A 140 -10.64 -11.42 -8.75
C VAL A 140 -11.99 -10.93 -9.25
N LYS A 141 -12.14 -9.62 -9.45
CA LYS A 141 -13.39 -9.02 -9.97
C LYS A 141 -13.75 -9.52 -11.38
N LYS A 142 -12.74 -9.85 -12.19
CA LYS A 142 -12.91 -10.41 -13.54
C LYS A 142 -13.09 -11.92 -13.56
N GLY A 143 -13.09 -12.60 -12.41
CA GLY A 143 -13.17 -14.06 -12.30
C GLY A 143 -11.94 -14.79 -12.84
N LYS A 144 -10.78 -14.11 -12.90
CA LYS A 144 -9.52 -14.67 -13.42
C LYS A 144 -8.67 -15.35 -12.34
N LEU A 145 -9.03 -15.13 -11.07
CA LEU A 145 -8.43 -15.77 -9.90
C LEU A 145 -9.50 -16.55 -9.15
#